data_AF-A0A7Z7BDU8-F1
#
_entry.id   AF-A0A7Z7BDU8-F1
#
_cell.length_a   1.000
_cell.length_b   1.000
_cell.length_c   1.000
_cell.angle_alpha   90.00
_cell.angle_beta   90.00
_cell.angle_gamma   90.00
#
_symmetry.space_group_name_H-M   'P 1'
#
loop_
_entity.id
_entity.type
_entity.pdbx_description
1 polymer ?
#
loop_
_entity_poly.entity_id
_entity_poly.type
_entity_poly.pdbx_seq_one_letter_code
_entity_poly.pdbx_strand_id
1 'polypeptide(L)'
;MTQRIFYSYSHVDSDLRAKLGTYLAPLVHQKKIEEWHDRKIEAGQDWNSEISAALKSADIILLLVSADFLASQYCFGVEVDEALARLNRGEARVVPILLKPCLWEESRFSALQHVPRDGKPVSSWASCDDALREVAKEIRDLVSRAELQVHTTAASKEAPDQLSHNLDLMRRQVFAYARQYEMTRQRMAASAERTHRMEQIFQRMRSIAVSSYPLLGELSNSHAPGERLAAVAILQIFADEQSLEFLVRLIASEKPFVGYQAAVALKAAVETIDPRAYPQLLDSILDAQSADEKARLGFDTDRLRTLREAERDLRATMNALATSTPDASEP
;
A
#
# COMPACT_ATOMS: atom_id res chain seq x y z
N MET A 1 -21.13 -19.26 -9.37
CA MET A 1 -20.78 -19.09 -7.95
C MET A 1 -21.05 -17.64 -7.60
N THR A 2 -21.60 -17.36 -6.42
CA THR A 2 -21.84 -15.99 -5.96
C THR A 2 -20.50 -15.30 -5.67
N GLN A 3 -20.28 -14.09 -6.20
CA GLN A 3 -19.08 -13.29 -5.94
C GLN A 3 -19.31 -12.36 -4.75
N ARG A 4 -18.39 -12.36 -3.79
CA ARG A 4 -18.45 -11.44 -2.63
C ARG A 4 -17.88 -10.08 -3.02
N ILE A 5 -18.68 -9.03 -2.85
CA ILE A 5 -18.31 -7.64 -3.11
C ILE A 5 -18.09 -6.93 -1.78
N PHE A 6 -16.92 -6.31 -1.64
CA PHE A 6 -16.59 -5.43 -0.53
C PHE A 6 -16.57 -3.97 -0.98
N TYR A 7 -17.20 -3.08 -0.20
CA TYR A 7 -17.18 -1.64 -0.44
C TYR A 7 -16.19 -0.94 0.50
N SER A 8 -15.18 -0.30 -0.09
CA SER A 8 -14.25 0.61 0.59
C SER A 8 -14.67 2.05 0.29
N TYR A 9 -15.11 2.81 1.28
CA TYR A 9 -15.67 4.16 1.08
C TYR A 9 -15.61 5.01 2.35
N SER A 10 -15.64 6.34 2.20
CA SER A 10 -15.82 7.25 3.34
C SER A 10 -17.28 7.27 3.79
N HIS A 11 -17.55 7.29 5.11
CA HIS A 11 -18.93 7.38 5.61
C HIS A 11 -19.70 8.61 5.08
N VAL A 12 -18.99 9.69 4.71
CA VAL A 12 -19.56 10.89 4.06
C VAL A 12 -20.20 10.54 2.70
N ASP A 13 -19.74 9.49 2.03
CA ASP A 13 -20.25 9.02 0.73
C ASP A 13 -21.30 7.90 0.86
N SER A 14 -21.81 7.67 2.07
CA SER A 14 -22.75 6.56 2.35
C SER A 14 -24.04 6.60 1.54
N ASP A 15 -24.52 7.79 1.17
CA ASP A 15 -25.71 7.95 0.33
C ASP A 15 -25.46 7.48 -1.11
N LEU A 16 -24.29 7.82 -1.69
CA LEU A 16 -23.92 7.38 -3.04
C LEU A 16 -23.67 5.87 -3.08
N ARG A 17 -23.04 5.31 -2.03
CA ARG A 17 -22.88 3.85 -1.88
C ARG A 17 -24.23 3.15 -1.77
N ALA A 18 -25.17 3.69 -0.97
CA ALA A 18 -26.52 3.15 -0.87
C ALA A 18 -27.26 3.18 -2.21
N LYS A 19 -27.13 4.29 -2.94
CA LYS A 19 -27.73 4.45 -4.25
C LYS A 19 -27.13 3.47 -5.26
N LEU A 20 -25.82 3.25 -5.27
CA LEU A 20 -25.19 2.21 -6.11
C LEU A 20 -25.75 0.81 -5.81
N GLY A 21 -25.97 0.49 -4.53
CA GLY A 21 -26.58 -0.78 -4.12
C GLY A 21 -27.96 -1.03 -4.74
N THR A 22 -28.79 0.01 -4.95
CA THR A 22 -30.10 -0.18 -5.60
C THR A 22 -29.97 -0.56 -7.08
N TYR A 23 -28.93 -0.08 -7.77
CA TYR A 23 -28.61 -0.48 -9.15
C TYR A 23 -28.02 -1.88 -9.25
N LEU A 24 -27.36 -2.36 -8.19
CA LEU A 24 -26.78 -3.71 -8.11
C LEU A 24 -27.75 -4.76 -7.56
N ALA A 25 -28.89 -4.35 -6.98
CA ALA A 25 -29.94 -5.23 -6.47
C ALA A 25 -30.36 -6.37 -7.42
N PRO A 26 -30.46 -6.18 -8.77
CA PRO A 26 -30.74 -7.29 -9.67
C PRO A 26 -29.70 -8.40 -9.62
N LEU A 27 -28.41 -8.09 -9.41
CA LEU A 27 -27.34 -9.09 -9.30
C LEU A 27 -27.40 -9.83 -7.96
N VAL A 28 -27.80 -9.13 -6.89
CA VAL A 28 -28.04 -9.73 -5.57
C VAL A 28 -29.22 -10.71 -5.63
N HIS A 29 -30.35 -10.30 -6.22
CA HIS A 29 -31.53 -11.16 -6.38
C HIS A 29 -31.26 -12.39 -7.25
N GLN A 30 -30.38 -12.25 -8.25
CA GLN A 30 -29.90 -13.36 -9.08
C GLN A 30 -28.86 -14.25 -8.37
N LYS A 31 -28.49 -13.93 -7.13
CA LYS A 31 -27.42 -14.60 -6.37
C LYS A 31 -26.08 -14.62 -7.12
N LYS A 32 -25.83 -13.60 -7.93
CA LYS A 32 -24.55 -13.42 -8.63
C LYS A 32 -23.53 -12.73 -7.77
N ILE A 33 -24.00 -11.84 -6.89
CA ILE A 33 -23.15 -11.13 -5.93
C ILE A 33 -23.72 -11.22 -4.52
N GLU A 34 -22.83 -11.16 -3.55
CA GLU A 34 -23.13 -10.96 -2.14
C GLU A 34 -22.38 -9.71 -1.67
N GLU A 35 -23.10 -8.71 -1.20
CA GLU A 35 -22.52 -7.43 -0.83
C GLU A 35 -22.11 -7.40 0.64
N TRP A 36 -20.99 -6.75 0.96
CA TRP A 36 -20.57 -6.47 2.33
C TRP A 36 -20.14 -5.00 2.48
N HIS A 37 -20.59 -4.35 3.55
CA HIS A 37 -20.17 -3.00 3.94
C HIS A 37 -20.22 -2.84 5.47
N ASP A 38 -19.46 -1.90 6.00
CA ASP A 38 -19.38 -1.49 7.41
C ASP A 38 -20.73 -1.45 8.18
N ARG A 39 -21.82 -0.98 7.58
CA ARG A 39 -23.15 -0.94 8.23
C ARG A 39 -23.78 -2.33 8.50
N LYS A 40 -23.11 -3.42 8.12
CA LYS A 40 -23.52 -4.80 8.45
C LYS A 40 -22.92 -5.32 9.75
N ILE A 41 -22.04 -4.55 10.39
CA ILE A 41 -21.43 -4.90 11.67
C ILE A 41 -22.48 -4.70 12.77
N GLU A 42 -22.73 -5.75 13.55
CA GLU A 42 -23.70 -5.73 14.65
C GLU A 42 -23.14 -4.99 15.87
N ALA A 43 -24.02 -4.40 16.66
CA ALA A 43 -23.62 -3.72 17.89
C ALA A 43 -22.92 -4.71 18.85
N GLY A 44 -21.66 -4.42 19.20
CA GLY A 44 -20.83 -5.26 20.07
C GLY A 44 -19.75 -6.08 19.35
N GLN A 45 -19.69 -6.07 18.03
CA GLN A 45 -18.61 -6.71 17.26
C GLN A 45 -17.37 -5.80 17.16
N ASP A 46 -16.18 -6.39 17.13
CA ASP A 46 -14.94 -5.63 16.84
C ASP A 46 -14.92 -5.22 15.36
N TRP A 47 -15.21 -3.94 15.15
CA TRP A 47 -15.33 -3.30 13.86
C TRP A 47 -14.13 -3.57 12.94
N ASN A 48 -12.90 -3.56 13.47
CA ASN A 48 -11.69 -3.77 12.65
C ASN A 48 -11.53 -5.22 12.19
N SER A 49 -11.84 -6.18 13.07
CA SER A 49 -11.75 -7.61 12.75
C SER A 49 -12.76 -8.00 11.66
N GLU A 50 -14.00 -7.52 11.76
CA GLU A 50 -15.05 -7.79 10.78
C GLU A 50 -14.73 -7.19 9.40
N ILE A 51 -14.23 -5.95 9.37
CA ILE A 51 -13.80 -5.32 8.12
C ILE A 51 -12.64 -6.10 7.49
N SER A 52 -11.62 -6.46 8.28
CA SER A 52 -10.47 -7.23 7.79
C SER A 52 -10.90 -8.59 7.24
N ALA A 53 -11.79 -9.30 7.94
CA ALA A 53 -12.32 -10.59 7.50
C ALA A 53 -13.11 -10.46 6.19
N ALA A 54 -13.99 -9.47 6.10
CA ALA A 54 -14.76 -9.20 4.88
C ALA A 54 -13.85 -8.85 3.71
N LEU A 55 -12.89 -7.94 3.93
CA LEU A 55 -11.90 -7.53 2.96
C LEU A 55 -11.06 -8.71 2.47
N LYS A 56 -10.60 -9.61 3.35
CA LYS A 56 -9.80 -10.80 2.99
C LYS A 56 -10.59 -11.86 2.24
N SER A 57 -11.91 -11.83 2.36
CA SER A 57 -12.79 -12.83 1.76
C SER A 57 -13.43 -12.36 0.45
N ALA A 58 -13.44 -11.06 0.16
CA ALA A 58 -14.07 -10.50 -1.02
C ALA A 58 -13.46 -11.02 -2.34
N ASP A 59 -14.27 -11.34 -3.33
CA ASP A 59 -13.79 -11.66 -4.69
C ASP A 59 -13.58 -10.38 -5.51
N ILE A 60 -14.37 -9.34 -5.20
CA ILE A 60 -14.33 -8.02 -5.85
C ILE A 60 -14.34 -6.95 -4.76
N ILE A 61 -13.42 -6.00 -4.85
CA ILE A 61 -13.24 -4.89 -3.92
C ILE A 61 -13.49 -3.59 -4.70
N LEU A 62 -14.49 -2.83 -4.29
CA LEU A 62 -14.88 -1.57 -4.92
C LEU A 62 -14.36 -0.41 -4.07
N LEU A 63 -13.44 0.39 -4.61
CA LEU A 63 -12.95 1.60 -3.96
C LEU A 63 -13.81 2.78 -4.42
N LEU A 64 -14.66 3.32 -3.55
CA LEU A 64 -15.53 4.44 -3.88
C LEU A 64 -14.79 5.75 -3.64
N VAL A 65 -14.17 6.25 -4.71
CA VAL A 65 -13.16 7.31 -4.65
C VAL A 65 -13.80 8.70 -4.63
N SER A 66 -13.42 9.48 -3.63
CA SER A 66 -13.78 10.88 -3.43
C SER A 66 -12.63 11.60 -2.70
N ALA A 67 -12.72 12.94 -2.58
CA ALA A 67 -11.75 13.68 -1.77
C ALA A 67 -11.80 13.22 -0.29
N ASP A 68 -12.99 12.94 0.24
CA ASP A 68 -13.18 12.43 1.60
C ASP A 68 -12.60 11.03 1.77
N PHE A 69 -12.75 10.17 0.76
CA PHE A 69 -12.13 8.85 0.74
C PHE A 69 -10.61 8.96 0.76
N LEU A 70 -10.02 9.74 -0.16
CA LEU A 70 -8.57 9.94 -0.25
C LEU A 70 -8.01 10.59 1.01
N ALA A 71 -8.73 11.50 1.66
CA ALA A 71 -8.30 12.16 2.90
C ALA A 71 -8.49 11.30 4.16
N SER A 72 -9.26 10.21 4.08
CA SER A 72 -9.50 9.33 5.21
C SER A 72 -8.28 8.45 5.51
N GLN A 73 -8.06 8.16 6.80
CA GLN A 73 -7.04 7.19 7.23
C GLN A 73 -7.26 5.79 6.60
N TYR A 74 -8.48 5.50 6.13
CA TYR A 74 -8.86 4.27 5.42
C TYR A 74 -8.17 4.13 4.06
N CYS A 75 -7.95 5.23 3.32
CA CYS A 75 -7.24 5.21 2.03
C CYS A 75 -5.71 5.14 2.18
N PHE A 76 -5.19 5.55 3.34
CA PHE A 76 -3.76 5.53 3.66
C PHE A 76 -3.34 4.33 4.53
N GLY A 77 -4.29 3.51 4.97
CA GLY A 77 -4.09 2.40 5.91
C GLY A 77 -4.09 0.99 5.27
N VAL A 78 -4.06 -0.02 6.16
CA VAL A 78 -3.86 -1.46 5.89
C VAL A 78 -4.84 -2.05 4.85
N GLU A 79 -6.02 -1.46 4.67
CA GLU A 79 -7.09 -2.07 3.87
C GLU A 79 -6.94 -1.85 2.37
N VAL A 80 -6.48 -0.67 1.94
CA VAL A 80 -6.13 -0.46 0.52
C VAL A 80 -4.88 -1.27 0.18
N ASP A 81 -3.93 -1.38 1.11
CA ASP A 81 -2.72 -2.18 0.91
C ASP A 81 -3.05 -3.68 0.81
N GLU A 82 -3.91 -4.23 1.67
CA GLU A 82 -4.38 -5.61 1.55
C GLU A 82 -5.21 -5.81 0.27
N ALA A 83 -6.07 -4.87 -0.12
CA ALA A 83 -6.82 -4.96 -1.38
C ALA A 83 -5.88 -5.07 -2.58
N LEU A 84 -4.85 -4.21 -2.64
CA LEU A 84 -3.84 -4.22 -3.69
C LEU A 84 -2.95 -5.47 -3.62
N ALA A 85 -2.61 -5.95 -2.43
CA ALA A 85 -1.88 -7.20 -2.27
C ALA A 85 -2.69 -8.39 -2.81
N ARG A 86 -3.99 -8.46 -2.51
CA ARG A 86 -4.90 -9.49 -3.04
C ARG A 86 -5.07 -9.41 -4.55
N LEU A 87 -5.13 -8.19 -5.11
CA LEU A 87 -5.09 -7.99 -6.55
C LEU A 87 -3.82 -8.58 -7.16
N ASN A 88 -2.66 -8.28 -6.58
CA ASN A 88 -1.37 -8.77 -7.06
C ASN A 88 -1.25 -10.30 -6.94
N ARG A 89 -1.85 -10.91 -5.92
CA ARG A 89 -1.94 -12.37 -5.77
C ARG A 89 -2.99 -13.03 -6.68
N GLY A 90 -3.82 -12.25 -7.38
CA GLY A 90 -4.93 -12.74 -8.18
C GLY A 90 -6.09 -13.31 -7.35
N GLU A 91 -6.14 -12.99 -6.06
CA GLU A 91 -7.14 -13.47 -5.09
C GLU A 91 -8.40 -12.61 -5.08
N ALA A 92 -8.31 -11.36 -5.53
CA ALA A 92 -9.45 -10.46 -5.66
C ALA A 92 -9.25 -9.53 -6.86
N ARG A 93 -10.35 -8.94 -7.33
CA ARG A 93 -10.32 -7.82 -8.29
C ARG A 93 -10.55 -6.53 -7.53
N VAL A 94 -9.76 -5.49 -7.82
CA VAL A 94 -9.92 -4.16 -7.22
C VAL A 94 -10.36 -3.19 -8.30
N VAL A 95 -11.44 -2.46 -8.06
CA VAL A 95 -12.05 -1.53 -9.02
C VAL A 95 -12.26 -0.17 -8.37
N PRO A 96 -11.49 0.86 -8.76
CA PRO A 96 -11.78 2.24 -8.39
C PRO A 96 -13.06 2.73 -9.07
N ILE A 97 -13.97 3.32 -8.30
CA ILE A 97 -15.19 3.97 -8.77
C ILE A 97 -15.13 5.44 -8.38
N LEU A 98 -14.95 6.33 -9.36
CA LEU A 98 -14.86 7.77 -9.14
C LEU A 98 -16.24 8.33 -8.78
N LEU A 99 -16.49 8.56 -7.49
CA LEU A 99 -17.76 9.14 -7.02
C LEU A 99 -17.77 10.66 -7.15
N LYS A 100 -16.70 11.33 -6.73
CA LYS A 100 -16.58 12.79 -6.70
C LYS A 100 -15.25 13.27 -7.31
N PRO A 101 -15.17 14.50 -7.84
CA PRO A 101 -13.91 15.12 -8.24
C PRO A 101 -12.88 15.08 -7.11
N CYS A 102 -11.69 14.58 -7.42
CA CYS A 102 -10.57 14.48 -6.48
C CYS A 102 -9.27 14.20 -7.25
N LEU A 103 -8.13 14.32 -6.57
CA LEU A 103 -6.80 14.01 -7.11
C LEU A 103 -6.51 12.50 -7.05
N TRP A 104 -7.38 11.70 -7.67
CA TRP A 104 -7.26 10.24 -7.64
C TRP A 104 -6.06 9.75 -8.46
N GLU A 105 -5.55 10.55 -9.39
CA GLU A 105 -4.38 10.28 -10.21
C GLU A 105 -3.11 10.14 -9.35
N GLU A 106 -3.08 10.79 -8.19
CA GLU A 106 -1.98 10.73 -7.21
C GLU A 106 -2.13 9.55 -6.22
N SER A 107 -3.19 8.75 -6.34
CA SER A 107 -3.44 7.65 -5.42
C SER A 107 -2.60 6.41 -5.75
N ARG A 108 -2.43 5.53 -4.75
CA ARG A 108 -1.72 4.24 -4.88
C ARG A 108 -2.36 3.27 -5.89
N PHE A 109 -3.60 3.53 -6.30
CA PHE A 109 -4.39 2.72 -7.21
C PHE A 109 -4.72 3.44 -8.53
N SER A 110 -4.04 4.55 -8.84
CA SER A 110 -4.27 5.33 -10.06
C SER A 110 -3.97 4.57 -11.36
N ALA A 111 -3.09 3.57 -11.28
CA ALA A 111 -2.78 2.68 -12.40
C ALA A 111 -3.89 1.66 -12.71
N LEU A 112 -4.88 1.49 -11.82
CA LEU A 112 -6.00 0.58 -12.04
C LEU A 112 -7.02 1.18 -13.00
N GLN A 113 -7.67 0.32 -13.77
CA GLN A 113 -8.80 0.76 -14.58
C GLN A 113 -9.95 1.18 -13.66
N HIS A 114 -10.31 2.45 -13.73
CA HIS A 114 -11.38 3.06 -12.96
C HIS A 114 -12.70 3.08 -13.74
N VAL A 115 -13.77 3.30 -13.00
CA VAL A 115 -15.12 3.47 -13.52
C VAL A 115 -15.70 4.79 -12.97
N PRO A 116 -16.37 5.63 -13.79
CA PRO A 116 -16.57 5.52 -15.23
C PRO A 116 -15.27 5.57 -16.05
N ARG A 117 -15.23 4.88 -17.21
CA ARG A 117 -14.01 4.72 -18.03
C ARG A 117 -13.49 6.01 -18.67
N ASP A 118 -14.33 7.03 -18.76
CA ASP A 118 -13.99 8.35 -19.28
C ASP A 118 -13.38 9.27 -18.20
N GLY A 119 -13.18 8.76 -16.97
CA GLY A 119 -12.65 9.52 -15.85
C GLY A 119 -13.62 10.53 -15.26
N LYS A 120 -14.87 10.58 -15.72
CA LYS A 120 -15.85 11.55 -15.25
C LYS A 120 -16.53 11.05 -13.97
N PRO A 121 -16.34 11.72 -12.80
CA PRO A 121 -16.90 11.24 -11.54
C PRO A 121 -18.43 11.23 -11.54
N VAL A 122 -19.05 10.29 -10.83
CA VAL A 122 -20.52 10.10 -10.74
C VAL A 122 -21.25 11.41 -10.40
N SER A 123 -20.73 12.21 -9.47
CA SER A 123 -21.35 13.48 -9.07
C SER A 123 -21.28 14.58 -10.13
N SER A 124 -20.43 14.43 -11.15
CA SER A 124 -20.24 15.41 -12.22
C SER A 124 -21.09 15.13 -13.46
N TRP A 125 -21.89 14.05 -13.45
CA TRP A 125 -22.83 13.75 -14.51
C TRP A 125 -24.08 14.62 -14.39
N ALA A 126 -24.70 14.94 -15.53
CA ALA A 126 -26.00 15.63 -15.54
C ALA A 126 -27.08 14.83 -14.81
N SER A 127 -26.94 13.50 -14.83
CA SER A 127 -27.80 12.55 -14.14
C SER A 127 -26.91 11.56 -13.37
N CYS A 128 -26.95 11.67 -12.04
CA CYS A 128 -26.28 10.72 -11.14
C CYS A 128 -26.82 9.30 -11.35
N ASP A 129 -28.10 9.16 -11.69
CA ASP A 129 -28.74 7.87 -11.98
C ASP A 129 -28.18 7.21 -13.24
N ASP A 130 -27.92 7.97 -14.31
CA ASP A 130 -27.29 7.42 -15.50
C ASP A 130 -25.84 6.99 -15.24
N ALA A 131 -25.10 7.76 -14.43
CA ALA A 131 -23.74 7.43 -14.04
C ALA A 131 -23.68 6.13 -13.21
N LEU A 132 -24.53 6.01 -12.19
CA LEU A 132 -24.60 4.82 -11.35
C LEU A 132 -25.09 3.58 -12.12
N ARG A 133 -26.01 3.76 -13.08
CA ARG A 133 -26.40 2.68 -14.00
C ARG A 133 -25.22 2.20 -14.83
N GLU A 134 -24.36 3.09 -15.30
CA GLU A 134 -23.18 2.73 -16.08
C GLU A 134 -22.15 1.98 -15.22
N VAL A 135 -21.91 2.47 -14.00
CA VAL A 135 -21.08 1.77 -13.00
C VAL A 135 -21.61 0.35 -12.75
N ALA A 136 -22.92 0.20 -12.56
CA ALA A 136 -23.53 -1.10 -12.31
C ALA A 136 -23.42 -2.07 -13.50
N LYS A 137 -23.46 -1.57 -14.75
CA LYS A 137 -23.20 -2.41 -15.93
C LYS A 137 -21.77 -2.93 -15.97
N GLU A 138 -20.79 -2.07 -15.67
CA GLU A 138 -19.38 -2.48 -15.64
C GLU A 138 -19.15 -3.55 -14.55
N ILE A 139 -19.77 -3.40 -13.37
CA ILE A 139 -19.71 -4.41 -12.30
C ILE A 139 -20.40 -5.71 -12.75
N ARG A 140 -21.58 -5.64 -13.38
CA ARG A 140 -22.25 -6.82 -13.94
C ARG A 140 -21.35 -7.55 -14.94
N ASP A 141 -20.71 -6.82 -15.83
CA ASP A 141 -19.86 -7.40 -16.87
C ASP A 141 -18.59 -8.02 -16.25
N LEU A 142 -18.05 -7.39 -15.19
CA LEU A 142 -16.96 -7.94 -14.39
C LEU A 142 -17.32 -9.29 -13.75
N VAL A 143 -18.49 -9.35 -13.10
CA VAL A 143 -19.04 -10.56 -12.46
C VAL A 143 -19.29 -11.65 -13.50
N SER A 144 -19.88 -11.30 -14.64
CA SER A 144 -20.19 -12.27 -15.72
C SER A 144 -18.91 -12.86 -16.34
N ARG A 145 -17.83 -12.07 -16.47
CA ARG A 145 -16.52 -12.58 -16.93
C ARG A 145 -15.89 -13.54 -15.92
N ALA A 146 -16.09 -13.32 -14.63
CA ALA A 146 -15.63 -14.26 -13.60
C ALA A 146 -16.35 -15.61 -13.70
N GLU A 147 -17.66 -15.61 -13.98
CA GLU A 147 -18.43 -16.84 -14.22
C GLU A 147 -17.92 -17.62 -15.44
N LEU A 148 -17.60 -16.92 -16.54
CA LEU A 148 -17.08 -17.53 -17.77
C LEU A 148 -15.67 -18.12 -17.60
N GLN A 149 -14.82 -17.49 -16.77
CA GLN A 149 -13.47 -17.97 -16.50
C GLN A 149 -13.47 -19.27 -15.69
N VAL A 150 -14.38 -19.45 -14.73
CA VAL A 150 -14.50 -20.68 -13.90
C VAL A 150 -14.98 -21.89 -14.72
N HIS A 151 -15.72 -21.68 -15.81
CA HIS A 151 -16.15 -22.76 -16.70
C HIS A 151 -15.12 -23.14 -17.77
N THR A 152 -14.04 -22.37 -17.89
CA THR A 152 -13.00 -22.57 -18.92
C THR A 152 -11.65 -23.01 -18.32
N THR A 153 -11.46 -22.91 -16.99
CA THR A 153 -10.23 -23.27 -16.24
C THR A 153 -9.97 -24.78 -16.07
N ALA A 154 -10.40 -25.62 -17.02
CA ALA A 154 -9.83 -26.96 -17.19
C ALA A 154 -8.76 -27.02 -18.30
N ALA A 155 -8.61 -25.97 -19.12
CA ALA A 155 -7.55 -25.91 -20.11
C ALA A 155 -7.12 -24.47 -20.39
N SER A 156 -5.80 -24.26 -20.43
CA SER A 156 -5.09 -23.05 -20.89
C SER A 156 -4.97 -21.89 -19.89
N LYS A 157 -3.75 -21.78 -19.34
CA LYS A 157 -3.12 -20.54 -18.88
C LYS A 157 -2.94 -19.55 -20.05
N GLU A 158 -2.88 -18.26 -19.70
CA GLU A 158 -2.51 -17.04 -20.47
C GLU A 158 -3.68 -16.28 -21.16
N ALA A 159 -3.83 -14.95 -21.06
CA ALA A 159 -2.80 -13.89 -21.07
C ALA A 159 -3.12 -12.60 -20.23
N PRO A 160 -2.07 -11.87 -19.78
CA PRO A 160 -2.09 -10.46 -19.31
C PRO A 160 -1.38 -9.51 -20.30
N ASP A 161 -1.90 -8.34 -20.65
CA ASP A 161 -1.27 -7.53 -21.74
C ASP A 161 -1.16 -6.00 -21.55
N GLN A 162 -1.54 -5.42 -20.41
CA GLN A 162 -1.27 -3.98 -20.14
C GLN A 162 -0.63 -3.74 -18.76
N LEU A 163 -1.16 -4.38 -17.72
CA LEU A 163 -0.54 -4.36 -16.39
C LEU A 163 0.82 -5.09 -16.38
N SER A 164 0.94 -6.21 -17.12
CA SER A 164 2.21 -6.91 -17.30
C SER A 164 3.23 -6.00 -17.99
N HIS A 165 2.84 -5.31 -19.06
CA HIS A 165 3.74 -4.45 -19.81
C HIS A 165 4.25 -3.26 -18.96
N ASN A 166 3.37 -2.62 -18.19
CA ASN A 166 3.75 -1.53 -17.28
C ASN A 166 4.61 -2.03 -16.13
N LEU A 167 4.29 -3.17 -15.52
CA LEU A 167 5.11 -3.76 -14.47
C LEU A 167 6.47 -4.20 -15.02
N ASP A 168 6.54 -4.73 -16.24
CA ASP A 168 7.79 -5.09 -16.92
C ASP A 168 8.65 -3.85 -17.20
N LEU A 169 8.03 -2.73 -17.58
CA LEU A 169 8.74 -1.45 -17.75
C LEU A 169 9.30 -0.95 -16.42
N MET A 170 8.49 -0.93 -15.36
CA MET A 170 8.92 -0.52 -14.01
C MET A 170 10.02 -1.43 -13.49
N ARG A 171 9.86 -2.74 -13.66
CA ARG A 171 10.89 -3.74 -13.34
C ARG A 171 12.19 -3.43 -14.07
N ARG A 172 12.16 -3.25 -15.39
CA ARG A 172 13.38 -2.89 -16.15
C ARG A 172 14.04 -1.61 -15.62
N GLN A 173 13.24 -0.59 -15.25
CA GLN A 173 13.75 0.68 -14.73
C GLN A 173 14.37 0.54 -13.33
N VAL A 174 13.67 -0.07 -12.37
CA VAL A 174 14.16 -0.28 -10.99
C VAL A 174 15.46 -1.09 -11.01
N PHE A 175 15.48 -2.19 -11.76
CA PHE A 175 16.67 -3.04 -11.88
C PHE A 175 17.81 -2.34 -12.67
N ALA A 176 17.50 -1.41 -13.59
CA ALA A 176 18.51 -0.58 -14.21
C ALA A 176 19.15 0.40 -13.21
N TYR A 177 18.36 1.06 -12.37
CA TYR A 177 18.88 1.93 -11.31
C TYR A 177 19.68 1.15 -10.26
N ALA A 178 19.21 -0.04 -9.85
CA ALA A 178 19.93 -0.94 -8.95
C ALA A 178 21.33 -1.27 -9.49
N ARG A 179 21.42 -1.66 -10.76
CA ARG A 179 22.71 -1.93 -11.43
C ARG A 179 23.57 -0.68 -11.56
N GLN A 180 23.00 0.48 -11.87
CA GLN A 180 23.75 1.74 -11.91
C GLN A 180 24.35 2.09 -10.55
N TYR A 181 23.61 1.89 -9.47
CA TYR A 181 24.11 2.05 -8.11
C TYR A 181 25.29 1.13 -7.84
N GLU A 182 25.19 -0.16 -8.18
CA GLU A 182 26.26 -1.12 -7.96
C GLU A 182 27.52 -0.81 -8.76
N MET A 183 27.38 -0.49 -10.05
CA MET A 183 28.50 -0.09 -10.88
C MET A 183 29.19 1.15 -10.30
N THR A 184 28.43 2.14 -9.83
CA THR A 184 28.96 3.35 -9.18
C THR A 184 29.70 3.01 -7.90
N ARG A 185 29.11 2.16 -7.04
CA ARG A 185 29.69 1.68 -5.78
C ARG A 185 30.97 0.85 -5.98
N GLN A 186 31.08 0.11 -7.09
CA GLN A 186 32.24 -0.74 -7.40
C GLN A 186 33.37 0.01 -8.12
N ARG A 187 33.04 0.84 -9.11
CA ARG A 187 34.04 1.48 -9.99
C ARG A 187 34.67 2.74 -9.39
N MET A 188 33.95 3.44 -8.52
CA MET A 188 34.44 4.67 -7.92
C MET A 188 34.99 4.41 -6.51
N ALA A 189 36.15 4.99 -6.21
CA ALA A 189 36.70 5.01 -4.87
C ALA A 189 35.79 5.82 -3.91
N ALA A 190 35.89 5.54 -2.61
CA ALA A 190 35.13 6.27 -1.59
C ALA A 190 35.47 7.76 -1.63
N SER A 191 34.47 8.58 -1.98
CA SER A 191 34.61 10.03 -2.18
C SER A 191 33.24 10.71 -2.09
N ALA A 192 33.23 12.03 -1.87
CA ALA A 192 32.01 12.83 -1.88
C ALA A 192 31.27 12.75 -3.23
N GLU A 193 32.01 12.79 -4.34
CA GLU A 193 31.47 12.66 -5.69
C GLU A 193 30.76 11.31 -5.89
N ARG A 194 31.35 10.20 -5.40
CA ARG A 194 30.68 8.90 -5.44
C ARG A 194 29.38 8.91 -4.64
N THR A 195 29.39 9.48 -3.44
CA THR A 195 28.19 9.58 -2.60
C THR A 195 27.11 10.41 -3.28
N HIS A 196 27.47 11.54 -3.89
CA HIS A 196 26.53 12.38 -4.63
C HIS A 196 25.87 11.62 -5.80
N ARG A 197 26.64 10.85 -6.58
CA ARG A 197 26.08 10.02 -7.66
C ARG A 197 25.16 8.91 -7.16
N MET A 198 25.54 8.23 -6.08
CA MET A 198 24.68 7.22 -5.46
C MET A 198 23.37 7.83 -4.97
N GLU A 199 23.40 9.04 -4.41
CA GLU A 199 22.21 9.77 -4.00
C GLU A 199 21.31 10.12 -5.20
N GLN A 200 21.87 10.62 -6.30
CA GLN A 200 21.08 10.89 -7.51
C GLN A 200 20.39 9.64 -8.06
N ILE A 201 21.05 8.48 -8.01
CA ILE A 201 20.46 7.20 -8.42
C ILE A 201 19.34 6.80 -7.46
N PHE A 202 19.57 6.95 -6.15
CA PHE A 202 18.57 6.64 -5.13
C PHE A 202 17.32 7.53 -5.25
N GLN A 203 17.48 8.82 -5.56
CA GLN A 203 16.35 9.72 -5.83
C GLN A 203 15.50 9.24 -7.04
N ARG A 204 16.14 8.67 -8.07
CA ARG A 204 15.41 8.05 -9.19
C ARG A 204 14.65 6.79 -8.76
N MET A 205 15.23 5.97 -7.89
CA MET A 205 14.50 4.83 -7.29
C MET A 205 13.28 5.32 -6.50
N ARG A 206 13.44 6.36 -5.68
CA ARG A 206 12.34 6.97 -4.91
C ARG A 206 11.23 7.51 -5.81
N SER A 207 11.56 8.13 -6.95
CA SER A 207 10.55 8.67 -7.87
C SER A 207 9.62 7.61 -8.47
N ILE A 208 10.03 6.34 -8.49
CA ILE A 208 9.22 5.21 -8.98
C ILE A 208 8.84 4.23 -7.87
N ALA A 209 9.13 4.56 -6.61
CA ALA A 209 8.94 3.68 -5.46
C ALA A 209 7.51 3.16 -5.38
N VAL A 210 6.52 4.05 -5.51
CA VAL A 210 5.08 3.72 -5.53
C VAL A 210 4.76 2.70 -6.61
N SER A 211 5.11 2.99 -7.87
CA SER A 211 4.87 2.09 -9.00
C SER A 211 5.67 0.77 -8.95
N SER A 212 6.76 0.74 -8.19
CA SER A 212 7.61 -0.43 -8.02
C SER A 212 7.28 -1.28 -6.80
N TYR A 213 6.31 -0.86 -5.96
CA TYR A 213 5.88 -1.60 -4.77
C TYR A 213 5.60 -3.09 -5.03
N PRO A 214 4.97 -3.52 -6.15
CA PRO A 214 4.76 -4.95 -6.43
C PRO A 214 6.05 -5.78 -6.51
N LEU A 215 7.21 -5.14 -6.70
CA LEU A 215 8.52 -5.78 -6.77
C LEU A 215 9.21 -5.84 -5.40
N LEU A 216 8.64 -5.28 -4.34
CA LEU A 216 9.27 -5.17 -3.01
C LEU A 216 9.79 -6.53 -2.51
N GLY A 217 8.99 -7.59 -2.63
CA GLY A 217 9.40 -8.93 -2.22
C GLY A 217 10.57 -9.49 -3.03
N GLU A 218 10.64 -9.21 -4.33
CA GLU A 218 11.79 -9.60 -5.17
C GLU A 218 13.05 -8.82 -4.77
N LEU A 219 12.91 -7.51 -4.58
CA LEU A 219 14.00 -6.59 -4.27
C LEU A 219 14.57 -6.81 -2.86
N SER A 220 13.72 -7.07 -1.86
CA SER A 220 14.13 -7.28 -0.46
C SER A 220 14.84 -8.62 -0.25
N ASN A 221 14.47 -9.64 -1.03
CA ASN A 221 15.10 -10.97 -0.98
C ASN A 221 16.36 -11.08 -1.85
N SER A 222 16.70 -10.05 -2.64
CA SER A 222 17.86 -10.08 -3.51
C SER A 222 19.20 -10.06 -2.76
N HIS A 223 20.22 -10.69 -3.34
CA HIS A 223 21.61 -10.62 -2.89
C HIS A 223 22.34 -9.36 -3.37
N ALA A 224 21.79 -8.63 -4.35
CA ALA A 224 22.35 -7.39 -4.90
C ALA A 224 22.09 -6.19 -3.97
N PRO A 225 23.13 -5.50 -3.44
CA PRO A 225 22.94 -4.29 -2.64
C PRO A 225 22.14 -3.19 -3.33
N GLY A 226 22.22 -3.08 -4.66
CA GLY A 226 21.43 -2.10 -5.41
C GLY A 226 19.94 -2.40 -5.43
N GLU A 227 19.56 -3.68 -5.43
CA GLU A 227 18.16 -4.10 -5.42
C GLU A 227 17.57 -3.97 -4.01
N ARG A 228 18.32 -4.35 -2.97
CA ARG A 228 17.91 -4.08 -1.58
C ARG A 228 17.80 -2.58 -1.30
N LEU A 229 18.64 -1.76 -1.91
CA LEU A 229 18.51 -0.30 -1.83
C LEU A 229 17.22 0.19 -2.50
N ALA A 230 16.81 -0.40 -3.63
CA ALA A 230 15.52 -0.08 -4.24
C ALA A 230 14.34 -0.52 -3.34
N ALA A 231 14.43 -1.66 -2.67
CA ALA A 231 13.46 -2.04 -1.63
C ALA A 231 13.39 -0.99 -0.51
N VAL A 232 14.53 -0.46 -0.05
CA VAL A 232 14.57 0.63 0.93
C VAL A 232 13.86 1.90 0.41
N ALA A 233 13.98 2.23 -0.88
CA ALA A 233 13.26 3.38 -1.45
C ALA A 233 11.73 3.22 -1.36
N ILE A 234 11.24 1.99 -1.54
CA ILE A 234 9.83 1.62 -1.36
C ILE A 234 9.45 1.72 0.13
N LEU A 235 10.26 1.16 1.02
CA LEU A 235 10.00 1.12 2.45
C LEU A 235 10.13 2.49 3.15
N GLN A 236 10.78 3.49 2.55
CA GLN A 236 10.68 4.88 3.03
C GLN A 236 9.27 5.47 2.90
N ILE A 237 8.37 4.82 2.14
CA ILE A 237 6.98 5.24 1.94
C ILE A 237 6.01 4.20 2.53
N PHE A 238 6.30 2.92 2.35
CA PHE A 238 5.40 1.79 2.67
C PHE A 238 6.01 0.84 3.71
N ALA A 239 6.66 1.36 4.75
CA ALA A 239 7.13 0.52 5.84
C ALA A 239 5.95 -0.14 6.56
N ASP A 240 6.03 -1.45 6.72
CA ASP A 240 5.10 -2.27 7.49
C ASP A 240 5.83 -3.10 8.55
N GLU A 241 5.08 -3.79 9.40
CA GLU A 241 5.60 -4.64 10.47
C GLU A 241 6.57 -5.72 9.96
N GLN A 242 6.28 -6.31 8.79
CA GLN A 242 7.06 -7.40 8.21
C GLN A 242 8.41 -6.92 7.64
N SER A 243 8.48 -5.65 7.24
CA SER A 243 9.66 -5.04 6.66
C SER A 243 10.70 -4.60 7.70
N LEU A 244 10.32 -4.50 8.98
CA LEU A 244 11.20 -3.99 10.04
C LEU A 244 12.46 -4.85 10.21
N GLU A 245 12.31 -6.18 10.25
CA GLU A 245 13.45 -7.10 10.38
C GLU A 245 14.44 -6.94 9.21
N PHE A 246 13.92 -6.75 7.99
CA PHE A 246 14.74 -6.50 6.82
C PHE A 246 15.55 -5.20 6.96
N LEU A 247 14.94 -4.11 7.43
CA LEU A 247 15.60 -2.83 7.63
C LEU A 247 16.70 -2.90 8.72
N VAL A 248 16.42 -3.56 9.84
CA VAL A 248 17.40 -3.79 10.93
C VAL A 248 18.61 -4.57 10.40
N ARG A 249 18.36 -5.65 9.65
CA ARG A 249 19.43 -6.47 9.05
C ARG A 249 20.30 -5.67 8.07
N LEU A 250 19.71 -4.77 7.28
CA LEU A 250 20.48 -3.89 6.40
C LEU A 250 21.37 -2.94 7.19
N ILE A 251 20.84 -2.34 8.26
CA ILE A 251 21.62 -1.44 9.13
C ILE A 251 22.85 -2.17 9.69
N ALA A 252 22.68 -3.40 10.16
CA ALA A 252 23.75 -4.20 10.74
C ALA A 252 24.83 -4.62 9.73
N SER A 253 24.45 -4.96 8.49
CA SER A 253 25.33 -5.68 7.56
C SER A 253 25.80 -4.87 6.35
N GLU A 254 25.10 -3.80 5.97
CA GLU A 254 25.43 -3.05 4.76
C GLU A 254 26.41 -1.90 4.94
N LYS A 255 27.07 -1.58 3.82
CA LYS A 255 27.93 -0.39 3.71
C LYS A 255 27.19 0.90 4.10
N PRO A 256 27.94 1.96 4.50
CA PRO A 256 27.37 3.19 5.07
C PRO A 256 26.13 3.72 4.37
N PHE A 257 26.16 3.84 3.04
CA PHE A 257 25.05 4.40 2.26
C PHE A 257 23.73 3.62 2.39
N VAL A 258 23.72 2.30 2.15
CA VAL A 258 22.47 1.52 2.19
C VAL A 258 21.91 1.46 3.60
N GLY A 259 22.75 1.19 4.60
CA GLY A 259 22.26 1.14 5.98
C GLY A 259 21.85 2.53 6.52
N TYR A 260 22.40 3.64 5.98
CA TYR A 260 21.90 4.98 6.29
C TYR A 260 20.48 5.16 5.73
N GLN A 261 20.24 4.80 4.46
CA GLN A 261 18.91 4.89 3.86
C GLN A 261 17.89 3.96 4.55
N ALA A 262 18.32 2.81 5.08
CA ALA A 262 17.49 1.94 5.90
C ALA A 262 17.13 2.56 7.27
N ALA A 263 18.06 3.29 7.90
CA ALA A 263 17.75 4.05 9.11
C ALA A 263 16.75 5.19 8.82
N VAL A 264 16.85 5.84 7.66
CA VAL A 264 15.85 6.82 7.21
C VAL A 264 14.48 6.16 7.00
N ALA A 265 14.42 4.92 6.50
CA ALA A 265 13.17 4.17 6.37
C ALA A 265 12.54 3.84 7.73
N LEU A 266 13.33 3.42 8.74
CA LEU A 266 12.82 3.24 10.10
C LEU A 266 12.32 4.54 10.72
N LYS A 267 12.99 5.68 10.43
CA LYS A 267 12.50 7.00 10.86
C LYS A 267 11.17 7.35 10.19
N ALA A 268 11.05 7.14 8.87
CA ALA A 268 9.81 7.39 8.14
C ALA A 268 8.66 6.51 8.67
N ALA A 269 8.95 5.27 9.07
CA ALA A 269 7.97 4.35 9.65
C ALA A 269 7.28 4.90 10.91
N VAL A 270 7.93 5.81 11.67
CA VAL A 270 7.31 6.46 12.83
C VAL A 270 6.04 7.22 12.45
N GLU A 271 6.01 7.80 11.23
CA GLU A 271 4.87 8.58 10.74
C GLU A 271 3.84 7.72 10.00
N THR A 272 4.24 6.58 9.43
CA THR A 272 3.41 5.81 8.49
C THR A 272 2.92 4.47 9.02
N ILE A 273 3.58 3.87 10.01
CA ILE A 273 3.22 2.53 10.51
C ILE A 273 2.01 2.60 11.45
N ASP A 274 1.23 1.51 11.49
CA ASP A 274 0.09 1.37 12.40
C ASP A 274 0.55 1.53 13.87
N PRO A 275 -0.13 2.37 14.69
CA PRO A 275 0.18 2.53 16.12
C PRO A 275 0.25 1.23 16.92
N ARG A 276 -0.46 0.18 16.51
CA ARG A 276 -0.38 -1.16 17.12
C ARG A 276 1.01 -1.77 16.99
N ALA A 277 1.75 -1.42 15.94
CA ALA A 277 3.11 -1.88 15.71
C ALA A 277 4.18 -1.00 16.39
N TYR A 278 3.82 0.08 17.08
CA TYR A 278 4.79 0.95 17.76
C TYR A 278 5.72 0.24 18.73
N PRO A 279 5.27 -0.73 19.57
CA PRO A 279 6.19 -1.49 20.42
C PRO A 279 7.27 -2.21 19.61
N GLN A 280 6.88 -2.87 18.52
CA GLN A 280 7.80 -3.60 17.65
C GLN A 280 8.71 -2.68 16.82
N LEU A 281 8.19 -1.52 16.37
CA LEU A 281 9.00 -0.51 15.72
C LEU A 281 10.05 0.05 16.70
N LEU A 282 9.68 0.30 17.95
CA LEU A 282 10.60 0.75 19.00
C LEU A 282 11.71 -0.29 19.23
N ASP A 283 11.34 -1.55 19.41
CA ASP A 283 12.30 -2.65 19.57
C ASP A 283 13.24 -2.73 18.36
N SER A 284 12.70 -2.63 17.15
CA SER A 284 13.49 -2.63 15.90
C SER A 284 14.46 -1.45 15.81
N ILE A 285 14.05 -0.26 16.25
CA ILE A 285 14.94 0.91 16.29
C ILE A 285 16.07 0.69 17.31
N LEU A 286 15.77 0.17 18.50
CA LEU A 286 16.76 -0.11 19.54
C LEU A 286 17.75 -1.21 19.11
N ASP A 287 17.26 -2.25 18.44
CA ASP A 287 18.10 -3.30 17.86
C ASP A 287 19.00 -2.76 16.76
N ALA A 288 18.48 -1.88 15.89
CA ALA A 288 19.26 -1.22 14.86
C ALA A 288 20.36 -0.31 15.45
N GLN A 289 20.07 0.44 16.53
CA GLN A 289 21.07 1.25 17.23
C GLN A 289 22.18 0.35 17.80
N SER A 290 21.79 -0.70 18.52
CA SER A 290 22.72 -1.67 19.11
C SER A 290 23.60 -2.35 18.06
N ALA A 291 23.04 -2.68 16.90
CA ALA A 291 23.76 -3.28 15.80
C ALA A 291 24.77 -2.33 15.14
N ASP A 292 24.41 -1.06 14.90
CA ASP A 292 25.32 -0.06 14.32
C ASP A 292 26.47 0.29 15.28
N GLU A 293 26.17 0.45 16.58
CA GLU A 293 27.18 0.71 17.62
C GLU A 293 28.23 -0.41 17.70
N LYS A 294 27.79 -1.67 17.67
CA LYS A 294 28.68 -2.85 17.63
C LYS A 294 29.52 -2.89 16.34
N ALA A 295 28.89 -2.67 15.19
CA ALA A 295 29.57 -2.75 13.90
C ALA A 295 30.60 -1.62 13.69
N ARG A 296 30.43 -0.48 14.37
CA ARG A 296 31.26 0.72 14.18
C ARG A 296 32.04 1.14 15.42
N LEU A 297 32.22 0.25 16.39
CA LEU A 297 33.01 0.49 17.61
C LEU A 297 32.57 1.76 18.37
N GLY A 298 31.28 2.08 18.35
CA GLY A 298 30.71 3.21 19.11
C GLY A 298 30.99 4.61 18.56
N PHE A 299 31.49 4.77 17.33
CA PHE A 299 31.58 6.10 16.71
C PHE A 299 30.18 6.64 16.37
N ASP A 300 29.91 7.90 16.73
CA ASP A 300 28.67 8.57 16.35
C ASP A 300 28.63 8.74 14.83
N THR A 301 27.58 8.20 14.21
CA THR A 301 27.37 8.27 12.76
C THR A 301 26.06 8.95 12.44
N ASP A 302 25.93 9.50 11.22
CA ASP A 302 24.66 10.05 10.75
C ASP A 302 23.52 9.01 10.84
N ARG A 303 23.86 7.72 10.70
CA ARG A 303 22.92 6.61 10.86
C ARG A 303 22.44 6.49 12.31
N LEU A 304 23.35 6.45 13.27
CA LEU A 304 23.03 6.36 14.70
C LEU A 304 22.23 7.58 15.18
N ARG A 305 22.59 8.79 14.70
CA ARG A 305 21.82 10.00 14.95
C ARG A 305 20.39 9.91 14.42
N THR A 306 20.22 9.42 13.19
CA THR A 306 18.89 9.23 12.59
C THR A 306 18.04 8.25 13.41
N LEU A 307 18.63 7.17 13.91
CA LEU A 307 17.92 6.18 14.74
C LEU A 307 17.54 6.73 16.13
N ARG A 308 18.39 7.55 16.74
CA ARG A 308 18.07 8.22 18.02
C ARG A 308 16.98 9.27 17.86
N GLU A 309 16.96 9.98 16.73
CA GLU A 309 15.83 10.86 16.38
C GLU A 309 14.54 10.05 16.24
N ALA A 310 14.57 8.95 15.47
CA ALA A 310 13.40 8.08 15.29
C ALA A 310 12.86 7.54 16.63
N GLU A 311 13.73 7.10 17.53
CA GLU A 311 13.33 6.65 18.87
C GLU A 311 12.65 7.76 19.67
N ARG A 312 13.27 8.95 19.72
CA ARG A 312 12.72 10.09 20.46
C ARG A 312 11.34 10.47 19.93
N ASP A 313 11.21 10.56 18.61
CA ASP A 313 9.98 10.97 17.94
C ASP A 313 8.88 9.91 18.17
N LEU A 314 9.19 8.62 18.06
CA LEU A 314 8.25 7.53 18.35
C LEU A 314 7.78 7.52 19.81
N ARG A 315 8.70 7.68 20.78
CA ARG A 315 8.34 7.76 22.21
C ARG A 315 7.44 8.95 22.50
N ALA A 316 7.67 10.09 21.85
CA ALA A 316 6.80 11.25 21.97
C ALA A 316 5.38 10.95 21.46
N THR A 317 5.27 10.30 20.30
CA THR A 317 3.97 9.87 19.72
C THR A 317 3.24 8.88 20.63
N MET A 318 3.94 7.86 21.16
CA MET A 318 3.36 6.88 22.09
C MET A 318 2.84 7.55 23.37
N ASN A 319 3.60 8.49 23.94
CA ASN A 319 3.19 9.22 25.14
C ASN A 319 1.96 10.10 24.86
N ALA A 320 1.92 10.80 23.72
CA ALA A 320 0.78 11.62 23.33
C ALA A 320 -0.51 10.78 23.21
N LEU A 321 -0.42 9.60 22.59
CA LEU A 321 -1.54 8.66 22.48
C LEU A 321 -2.02 8.18 23.86
N ALA A 322 -1.11 7.80 24.76
CA ALA A 322 -1.44 7.38 26.12
C ALA A 322 -2.16 8.47 26.93
N THR A 323 -1.78 9.74 26.75
CA THR A 323 -2.44 10.88 27.42
C THR A 323 -3.77 11.30 26.80
N SER A 324 -4.09 10.82 25.58
CA SER A 324 -5.31 11.17 24.85
C SER A 324 -6.47 10.20 25.07
N THR A 325 -6.22 9.05 25.70
CA THR A 325 -7.27 8.11 26.16
C THR A 325 -7.97 8.70 27.39
N PRO A 326 -9.26 9.11 27.30
CA PRO A 326 -9.99 9.59 28.47
C PRO A 326 -10.20 8.43 29.43
N ASP A 327 -9.92 8.68 30.71
CA ASP A 327 -10.21 7.79 31.82
C ASP A 327 -11.73 7.51 31.86
N ALA A 328 -12.14 6.35 31.34
CA ALA A 328 -13.51 5.85 31.45
C ALA A 328 -13.74 5.17 32.81
N SER A 329 -13.29 5.83 33.88
CA SER A 329 -13.39 5.35 35.26
C SER A 329 -13.34 6.51 36.24
N GLU A 330 -14.42 7.29 36.31
CA GLU A 330 -14.86 7.83 37.60
C GLU A 330 -16.31 7.36 37.87
N PRO A 331 -16.61 6.90 39.10
CA PRO A 331 -17.79 6.12 39.45
C PRO A 331 -19.12 6.87 39.49
#